data_AF-A0A1H1XP52-F1
#
_entry.id   AF-A0A1H1XP52-F1
#
_cell.length_a   1.000
_cell.length_b   1.000
_cell.length_c   1.000
_cell.angle_alpha   90.00
_cell.angle_beta   90.00
_cell.angle_gamma   90.00
#
_symmetry.space_group_name_H-M   'P 1'
#
loop_
_entity.id
_entity.type
_entity.pdbx_description
1 polymer ?
#
loop_
_entity_poly.entity_id
_entity_poly.type
_entity_poly.pdbx_seq_one_letter_code
_entity_poly.pdbx_strand_id
1 'polypeptide(L)'
;MSVAAALVFFVVVAGRFLLPLAIPYFPLPAVIGCLVLDGVDQTIFQSFGYDPPGYQSYDKAMDVYYLSIAYLSTLRNWTNQAAFEISRFLFFYRLAGALLFEVTQARWLLLAFPNVFEYFFIAYETIRSRGSPVTLMATWWISLAGVIWVVVKLPQEWWLHVAQLDLTDEISGHQWILGLIVALLAGISVLFQRLIRPRLPPADWDWRVRPEPLPEEIDEPHEQDAWRTRYDAVWSWNTFEKALLLSLVCGVFGQMLPDFTGSTTELFAGVAVAVVMNAAISLAVARRNWTIRSTGLAFATRLLLNVALATIGDWLLGRQMDGYDTLFFLTMISLITTLHDRWRPVHHYRRLTATAG
;
A
#
# COMPACT_ATOMS: atom_id res chain seq x y z
N MET A 1 13.86 -13.75 -24.93
CA MET A 1 14.20 -13.98 -23.51
C MET A 1 14.65 -15.43 -23.35
N SER A 2 15.75 -15.70 -22.63
CA SER A 2 16.17 -17.09 -22.34
C SER A 2 15.21 -17.74 -21.33
N VAL A 3 15.17 -19.07 -21.24
CA VAL A 3 14.32 -19.77 -20.25
C VAL A 3 14.69 -19.37 -18.82
N ALA A 4 15.98 -19.22 -18.54
CA ALA A 4 16.47 -18.75 -17.25
C ALA A 4 15.99 -17.32 -16.94
N ALA A 5 16.13 -16.40 -17.90
CA ALA A 5 15.65 -15.03 -17.73
C ALA A 5 14.12 -14.97 -17.56
N ALA A 6 13.37 -15.82 -18.27
CA ALA A 6 11.91 -15.92 -18.13
C ALA A 6 11.49 -16.38 -16.73
N LEU A 7 12.19 -17.39 -16.20
CA LEU A 7 11.94 -17.91 -14.86
C LEU A 7 12.27 -16.86 -13.79
N VAL A 8 13.42 -16.19 -13.91
CA VAL A 8 13.81 -15.11 -13.00
C VAL A 8 12.82 -13.96 -13.04
N PHE A 9 12.43 -13.52 -14.24
CA PHE A 9 11.40 -12.50 -14.43
C PHE A 9 10.11 -12.87 -13.70
N PHE A 10 9.59 -14.08 -13.93
CA PHE A 10 8.38 -14.54 -13.28
C PHE A 10 8.51 -14.61 -11.76
N VAL A 11 9.64 -15.10 -11.23
CA VAL A 11 9.87 -15.21 -9.78
C VAL A 11 9.92 -13.83 -9.12
N VAL A 12 10.60 -12.87 -9.73
CA VAL A 12 10.70 -11.51 -9.20
C VAL A 12 9.35 -10.81 -9.23
N VAL A 13 8.63 -10.89 -10.35
CA VAL A 13 7.27 -10.35 -10.49
C VAL A 13 6.33 -10.99 -9.47
N ALA A 14 6.36 -12.32 -9.34
CA ALA A 14 5.58 -13.02 -8.32
C ALA A 14 5.97 -12.58 -6.90
N GLY A 15 7.25 -12.35 -6.64
CA GLY A 15 7.75 -11.77 -5.38
C GLY A 15 7.14 -10.40 -5.11
N ARG A 16 7.15 -9.49 -6.10
CA ARG A 16 6.56 -8.15 -6.02
C ARG A 16 5.05 -8.18 -5.73
N PHE A 17 4.32 -9.20 -6.19
CA PHE A 17 2.89 -9.36 -5.90
C PHE A 17 2.57 -10.07 -4.57
N LEU A 18 3.37 -11.07 -4.20
CA LEU A 18 3.09 -11.92 -3.03
C LEU A 18 3.69 -11.37 -1.74
N LEU A 19 4.87 -10.76 -1.78
CA LEU A 19 5.54 -10.22 -0.60
C LEU A 19 4.72 -9.14 0.12
N PRO A 20 4.03 -8.22 -0.58
CA PRO A 20 3.16 -7.24 0.09
C PRO A 20 2.05 -7.88 0.92
N LEU A 21 1.56 -9.07 0.54
CA LEU A 21 0.53 -9.80 1.30
C LEU A 21 1.02 -10.29 2.67
N ALA A 22 2.33 -10.26 2.93
CA ALA A 22 2.92 -10.53 4.23
C ALA A 22 2.89 -9.31 5.18
N ILE A 23 2.75 -8.08 4.66
CA ILE A 23 2.73 -6.83 5.44
C ILE A 23 1.69 -6.85 6.57
N PRO A 24 0.44 -7.32 6.37
CA PRO A 24 -0.53 -7.40 7.47
C PRO A 24 -0.11 -8.29 8.64
N TYR A 25 0.77 -9.27 8.41
CA TYR A 25 1.17 -10.27 9.41
C TYR A 25 2.56 -10.03 9.99
N PHE A 26 3.47 -9.48 9.18
CA PHE A 26 4.84 -9.15 9.54
C PHE A 26 5.21 -7.76 8.99
N PRO A 27 4.62 -6.67 9.52
CA PRO A 27 4.63 -5.35 8.86
C PRO A 27 6.02 -4.83 8.55
N LEU A 28 6.89 -4.78 9.57
CA LEU A 28 8.24 -4.23 9.44
C LEU A 28 9.12 -5.04 8.47
N PRO A 29 9.35 -6.36 8.67
CA PRO A 29 10.22 -7.11 7.77
C PRO A 29 9.62 -7.26 6.36
N ALA A 30 8.29 -7.31 6.20
CA ALA A 30 7.68 -7.42 4.89
C ALA A 30 7.80 -6.12 4.08
N VAL A 31 7.58 -4.95 4.69
CA VAL A 31 7.81 -3.66 4.01
C VAL A 31 9.28 -3.47 3.66
N ILE A 32 10.19 -3.80 4.58
CA ILE A 32 11.63 -3.75 4.27
C ILE A 32 11.97 -4.72 3.14
N GLY A 33 11.39 -5.92 3.14
CA GLY A 33 11.54 -6.87 2.06
C GLY A 33 11.03 -6.33 0.71
N CYS A 34 9.90 -5.62 0.70
CA CYS A 34 9.37 -4.97 -0.51
C CYS A 34 10.37 -3.91 -1.03
N LEU A 35 10.88 -3.05 -0.14
CA LEU A 35 11.91 -2.05 -0.46
C LEU A 35 13.21 -2.66 -1.00
N VAL A 36 13.66 -3.76 -0.41
CA VAL A 36 14.88 -4.44 -0.87
C VAL A 36 14.65 -5.06 -2.23
N LEU A 37 13.53 -5.78 -2.42
CA LEU A 37 13.19 -6.36 -3.72
C LEU A 37 13.03 -5.27 -4.78
N ASP A 38 12.51 -4.12 -4.39
CA ASP A 38 12.37 -2.93 -5.22
C ASP A 38 13.70 -2.37 -5.71
N GLY A 39 14.62 -2.11 -4.79
CA GLY A 39 15.93 -1.56 -5.16
C GLY A 39 16.83 -2.51 -5.96
N VAL A 40 16.54 -3.82 -6.03
CA VAL A 40 17.44 -4.81 -6.67
C VAL A 40 16.86 -5.47 -7.91
N ASP A 41 15.58 -5.36 -8.20
CA ASP A 41 14.98 -6.17 -9.27
C ASP A 41 15.45 -5.78 -10.68
N GLN A 42 15.67 -4.50 -10.96
CA GLN A 42 16.29 -4.07 -12.23
C GLN A 42 17.67 -4.70 -12.40
N THR A 43 18.49 -4.66 -11.34
CA THR A 43 19.83 -5.24 -11.32
C THR A 43 19.77 -6.76 -11.52
N ILE A 44 18.78 -7.43 -10.94
CA ILE A 44 18.54 -8.85 -11.15
C ILE A 44 18.22 -9.11 -12.62
N PHE A 45 17.30 -8.37 -13.25
CA PHE A 45 16.96 -8.59 -14.66
C PHE A 45 18.17 -8.39 -15.59
N GLN A 46 18.91 -7.30 -15.39
CA GLN A 46 20.11 -6.98 -16.16
C GLN A 46 21.20 -8.05 -16.01
N SER A 47 21.39 -8.60 -14.81
CA SER A 47 22.36 -9.69 -14.56
C SER A 47 22.05 -10.97 -15.35
N PHE A 48 20.78 -11.18 -15.73
CA PHE A 48 20.33 -12.29 -16.56
C PHE A 48 20.16 -11.92 -18.04
N GLY A 49 20.65 -10.73 -18.45
CA GLY A 49 20.63 -10.25 -19.84
C GLY A 49 19.23 -9.91 -20.35
N TYR A 50 18.32 -9.51 -19.46
CA TYR A 50 16.98 -9.06 -19.80
C TYR A 50 16.73 -7.64 -19.30
N ASP A 51 16.30 -6.77 -20.21
CA ASP A 51 15.83 -5.42 -19.88
C ASP A 51 14.35 -5.32 -20.28
N PRO A 52 13.42 -5.37 -19.31
CA PRO A 52 12.00 -5.37 -19.61
C PRO A 52 11.57 -4.04 -20.27
N PRO A 53 10.92 -4.06 -21.44
CA PRO A 53 10.37 -2.85 -22.02
C PRO A 53 9.32 -2.25 -21.07
N GLY A 54 9.40 -0.95 -20.80
CA GLY A 54 8.47 -0.27 -19.91
C GLY A 54 8.69 -0.56 -18.42
N TYR A 55 9.86 -1.07 -18.01
CA TYR A 55 10.18 -1.38 -16.61
C TYR A 55 9.84 -0.24 -15.63
N GLN A 56 10.08 1.02 -15.99
CA GLN A 56 9.73 2.17 -15.13
C GLN A 56 8.23 2.28 -14.82
N SER A 57 7.36 1.92 -15.76
CA SER A 57 5.91 1.93 -15.52
C SER A 57 5.50 0.74 -14.66
N TYR A 58 6.09 -0.43 -14.91
CA TYR A 58 5.91 -1.62 -14.08
C TYR A 58 6.32 -1.39 -12.62
N ASP A 59 7.50 -0.83 -12.41
CA ASP A 59 8.09 -0.55 -11.08
C ASP A 59 7.16 0.32 -10.23
N LYS A 60 6.73 1.47 -10.78
CA LYS A 60 5.77 2.35 -10.12
C LYS A 60 4.39 1.71 -9.88
N ALA A 61 3.94 0.83 -10.77
CA ALA A 61 2.70 0.09 -10.56
C ALA A 61 2.83 -0.83 -9.33
N MET A 62 3.95 -1.54 -9.22
CA MET A 62 4.25 -2.38 -8.06
C MET A 62 4.34 -1.55 -6.78
N ASP A 63 4.88 -0.33 -6.86
CA ASP A 63 4.90 0.61 -5.73
C ASP A 63 3.51 0.93 -5.20
N VAL A 64 2.62 1.34 -6.10
CA VAL A 64 1.25 1.69 -5.74
C VAL A 64 0.52 0.49 -5.13
N TYR A 65 0.77 -0.70 -5.66
CA TYR A 65 0.20 -1.94 -5.13
C TYR A 65 0.69 -2.22 -3.70
N TYR A 66 2.01 -2.28 -3.46
CA TYR A 66 2.48 -2.62 -2.11
C TYR A 66 2.11 -1.54 -1.09
N LEU A 67 2.17 -0.25 -1.46
CA LEU A 67 1.74 0.85 -0.59
C LEU A 67 0.25 0.78 -0.27
N SER A 68 -0.58 0.33 -1.21
CA SER A 68 -2.00 0.07 -0.96
C SER A 68 -2.19 -1.06 0.06
N ILE A 69 -1.43 -2.14 -0.03
CA ILE A 69 -1.48 -3.21 0.96
C ILE A 69 -0.95 -2.74 2.33
N ALA A 70 0.11 -1.94 2.35
CA ALA A 70 0.62 -1.32 3.57
C ALA A 70 -0.44 -0.41 4.22
N TYR A 71 -1.11 0.44 3.44
CA TYR A 71 -2.22 1.26 3.93
C TYR A 71 -3.34 0.40 4.53
N LEU A 72 -3.79 -0.63 3.81
CA LEU A 72 -4.83 -1.52 4.30
C LEU A 72 -4.40 -2.22 5.60
N SER A 73 -3.12 -2.59 5.74
CA SER A 73 -2.60 -3.20 6.96
C SER A 73 -2.72 -2.27 8.18
N THR A 74 -2.71 -0.94 7.98
CA THR A 74 -2.91 0.02 9.08
C THR A 74 -4.32 -0.08 9.67
N LEU A 75 -5.34 -0.34 8.85
CA LEU A 75 -6.72 -0.58 9.33
C LEU A 75 -6.78 -1.79 10.26
N ARG A 76 -5.97 -2.82 9.97
CA ARG A 76 -5.92 -4.05 10.75
C ARG A 76 -5.07 -3.89 12.02
N ASN A 77 -3.91 -3.29 11.90
CA ASN A 77 -2.83 -3.42 12.87
C ASN A 77 -2.66 -2.18 13.76
N TRP A 78 -2.98 -0.98 13.28
CA TRP A 78 -2.67 0.23 14.02
C TRP A 78 -3.70 0.47 15.12
N THR A 79 -3.20 0.93 16.26
CA THR A 79 -3.96 1.16 17.49
C THR A 79 -4.04 2.64 17.85
N ASN A 80 -3.05 3.45 17.43
CA ASN A 80 -3.07 4.89 17.63
C ASN A 80 -3.84 5.59 16.50
N GLN A 81 -4.96 6.24 16.84
CA GLN A 81 -5.82 6.93 15.87
C GLN A 81 -5.13 8.10 15.17
N ALA A 82 -4.31 8.87 15.88
CA ALA A 82 -3.62 10.02 15.31
C ALA A 82 -2.62 9.57 14.24
N ALA A 83 -1.84 8.52 14.54
CA ALA A 83 -0.94 7.92 13.56
C ALA A 83 -1.71 7.43 12.33
N PHE A 84 -2.84 6.74 12.53
CA PHE A 84 -3.66 6.25 11.42
C PHE A 84 -4.18 7.38 10.51
N GLU A 85 -4.73 8.47 11.06
CA GLU A 85 -5.25 9.56 10.23
C GLU A 85 -4.12 10.27 9.47
N ILE A 86 -2.93 10.41 10.08
CA ILE A 86 -1.74 10.94 9.41
C ILE A 86 -1.31 10.02 8.28
N SER A 87 -1.21 8.70 8.51
CA SER A 87 -0.79 7.75 7.47
C SER A 87 -1.80 7.69 6.32
N ARG A 88 -3.10 7.73 6.64
CA ARG A 88 -4.18 7.86 5.65
C ARG A 88 -4.02 9.10 4.80
N PHE A 89 -3.79 10.27 5.40
CA PHE A 89 -3.53 11.50 4.66
C PHE A 89 -2.30 11.38 3.77
N LEU A 90 -1.15 10.94 4.30
CA LEU A 90 0.10 10.81 3.56
C LEU A 90 -0.02 9.85 2.38
N PHE A 91 -0.74 8.73 2.55
CA PHE A 91 -0.97 7.75 1.51
C PHE A 91 -1.84 8.31 0.38
N PHE A 92 -3.01 8.87 0.69
CA PHE A 92 -3.89 9.48 -0.32
C PHE A 92 -3.23 10.68 -1.00
N TYR A 93 -2.43 11.47 -0.27
CA TYR A 93 -1.65 12.56 -0.81
C TYR A 93 -0.65 12.05 -1.86
N ARG A 94 0.16 11.03 -1.53
CA ARG A 94 1.10 10.41 -2.47
C ARG A 94 0.37 9.82 -3.68
N LEU A 95 -0.74 9.13 -3.48
CA LEU A 95 -1.47 8.47 -4.55
C LEU A 95 -2.11 9.47 -5.53
N ALA A 96 -2.65 10.59 -5.02
CA ALA A 96 -3.12 11.68 -5.85
C ALA A 96 -1.96 12.29 -6.68
N GLY A 97 -0.80 12.49 -6.06
CA GLY A 97 0.40 12.95 -6.74
C GLY A 97 0.88 12.00 -7.84
N ALA A 98 0.86 10.70 -7.60
CA ALA A 98 1.20 9.68 -8.60
C ALA A 98 0.26 9.76 -9.80
N LEU A 99 -1.05 9.84 -9.58
CA LEU A 99 -2.01 9.99 -10.67
C LEU A 99 -1.82 11.30 -11.46
N LEU A 100 -1.62 12.43 -10.76
CA LEU A 100 -1.37 13.72 -11.40
C LEU A 100 -0.08 13.69 -12.22
N PHE A 101 0.97 13.06 -11.71
CA PHE A 101 2.22 12.86 -12.45
C PHE A 101 1.96 12.04 -13.70
N GLU A 102 1.24 10.94 -13.64
CA GLU A 102 1.01 10.10 -14.83
C GLU A 102 0.16 10.82 -15.90
N VAL A 103 -0.81 11.65 -15.49
CA VAL A 103 -1.63 12.41 -16.43
C VAL A 103 -0.87 13.59 -17.07
N THR A 104 -0.03 14.29 -16.30
CA THR A 104 0.65 15.52 -16.75
C THR A 104 2.09 15.32 -17.21
N GLN A 105 2.69 14.19 -16.84
CA GLN A 105 4.11 13.87 -16.99
C GLN A 105 5.05 14.92 -16.34
N ALA A 106 4.53 15.72 -15.40
CA ALA A 106 5.27 16.80 -14.78
C ALA A 106 6.07 16.32 -13.57
N ARG A 107 7.39 16.12 -13.75
CA ARG A 107 8.31 15.57 -12.72
C ARG A 107 8.29 16.31 -11.38
N TRP A 108 8.05 17.63 -11.37
CA TRP A 108 7.98 18.41 -10.12
C TRP A 108 6.84 17.95 -9.19
N LEU A 109 5.82 17.27 -9.72
CA LEU A 109 4.76 16.67 -8.91
C LEU A 109 5.29 15.57 -7.99
N LEU A 110 6.35 14.84 -8.38
CA LEU A 110 6.95 13.83 -7.51
C LEU A 110 7.64 14.48 -6.29
N LEU A 111 8.24 15.65 -6.49
CA LEU A 111 8.78 16.47 -5.41
C LEU A 111 7.68 17.08 -4.52
N ALA A 112 6.56 17.52 -5.11
CA ALA A 112 5.43 18.08 -4.37
C ALA A 112 4.67 17.02 -3.58
N PHE A 113 4.57 15.80 -4.13
CA PHE A 113 3.89 14.65 -3.55
C PHE A 113 4.86 13.49 -3.24
N PRO A 114 5.84 13.72 -2.33
CA PRO A 114 6.86 12.73 -2.05
C PRO A 114 6.30 11.54 -1.28
N ASN A 115 6.94 10.38 -1.38
CA ASN A 115 6.48 9.17 -0.69
C ASN A 115 6.82 9.17 0.82
N VAL A 116 6.22 10.10 1.57
CA VAL A 116 6.41 10.19 3.04
C VAL A 116 5.73 9.04 3.77
N PHE A 117 4.63 8.53 3.21
CA PHE A 117 3.82 7.45 3.80
C PHE A 117 4.65 6.20 4.10
N GLU A 118 5.46 5.74 3.15
CA GLU A 118 6.30 4.55 3.34
C GLU A 118 7.24 4.69 4.55
N TYR A 119 7.93 5.82 4.65
CA TYR A 119 8.91 6.05 5.71
C TYR A 119 8.22 6.24 7.06
N PHE A 120 7.05 6.89 7.04
CA PHE A 120 6.21 7.02 8.22
C PHE A 120 5.69 5.66 8.70
N PHE A 121 5.31 4.77 7.76
CA PHE A 121 4.90 3.40 8.07
C PHE A 121 6.04 2.61 8.73
N ILE A 122 7.24 2.67 8.15
CA ILE A 122 8.44 2.01 8.71
C ILE A 122 8.75 2.56 10.10
N ALA A 123 8.70 3.89 10.28
CA ALA A 123 8.96 4.51 11.56
C ALA A 123 7.93 4.07 12.62
N TYR A 124 6.64 4.07 12.29
CA TYR A 124 5.58 3.58 13.17
C TYR A 124 5.82 2.12 13.57
N GLU A 125 6.02 1.22 12.61
CA GLU A 125 6.21 -0.21 12.88
C GLU A 125 7.53 -0.49 13.63
N THR A 126 8.57 0.33 13.42
CA THR A 126 9.81 0.27 14.19
C THR A 126 9.58 0.63 15.65
N ILE A 127 8.83 1.70 15.93
CA ILE A 127 8.47 2.09 17.30
C ILE A 127 7.61 0.99 17.94
N ARG A 128 6.57 0.53 17.23
CA ARG A 128 5.65 -0.53 17.64
C ARG A 128 6.37 -1.85 17.97
N SER A 129 7.45 -2.17 17.26
CA SER A 129 8.23 -3.39 17.50
C SER A 129 8.93 -3.43 18.86
N ARG A 130 9.08 -2.29 19.55
CA ARG A 130 9.79 -2.19 20.85
C ARG A 130 9.05 -1.38 21.93
N GLY A 131 7.96 -0.71 21.60
CA GLY A 131 7.20 0.13 22.52
C GLY A 131 5.77 0.37 22.05
N SER A 132 4.91 0.77 22.97
CA SER A 132 3.50 1.00 22.74
C SER A 132 3.25 2.33 22.02
N PRO A 133 2.78 2.33 20.75
CA PRO A 133 2.49 3.56 20.01
C PRO A 133 1.34 4.38 20.60
N VAL A 134 0.50 3.76 21.44
CA VAL A 134 -0.70 4.40 22.03
C VAL A 134 -0.32 5.51 23.02
N THR A 135 0.87 5.43 23.62
CA THR A 135 1.36 6.43 24.58
C THR A 135 1.78 7.74 23.94
N LEU A 136 1.98 7.76 22.61
CA LEU A 136 2.50 8.92 21.89
C LEU A 136 1.38 9.87 21.45
N MET A 137 1.58 11.16 21.73
CA MET A 137 0.64 12.23 21.40
C MET A 137 0.57 12.49 19.88
N ALA A 138 -0.56 13.03 19.42
CA ALA A 138 -0.75 13.39 18.02
C ALA A 138 0.32 14.38 17.50
N THR A 139 0.72 15.35 18.33
CA THR A 139 1.77 16.33 18.00
C THR A 139 3.11 15.67 17.71
N TRP A 140 3.42 14.57 18.39
CA TRP A 140 4.65 13.82 18.18
C TRP A 140 4.64 13.13 16.82
N TRP A 141 3.52 12.48 16.45
CA TRP A 141 3.35 11.87 15.13
C TRP A 141 3.38 12.88 13.99
N ILE A 142 2.75 14.06 14.16
CA ILE A 142 2.81 15.15 13.18
C ILE A 142 4.26 15.64 13.01
N SER A 143 4.98 15.81 14.12
CA SER A 143 6.38 16.23 14.09
C SER A 143 7.26 15.20 13.39
N LEU A 144 7.07 13.91 13.69
CA LEU A 144 7.77 12.83 13.01
C LEU A 144 7.49 12.84 11.50
N ALA A 145 6.23 12.94 11.10
CA ALA A 145 5.85 13.05 9.68
C ALA A 145 6.49 14.27 9.01
N GLY A 146 6.50 15.43 9.67
CA GLY A 146 7.13 16.65 9.18
C GLY A 146 8.65 16.53 9.03
N VAL A 147 9.33 15.88 9.99
CA VAL A 147 10.77 15.60 9.90
C VAL A 147 11.08 14.66 8.75
N ILE A 148 10.34 13.55 8.61
CA ILE A 148 10.49 12.62 7.48
C ILE A 148 10.27 13.36 6.16
N TRP A 149 9.23 14.18 6.07
CA TRP A 149 8.94 14.95 4.88
C TRP A 149 10.08 15.91 4.52
N VAL A 150 10.43 16.83 5.42
CA VAL A 150 11.31 17.96 5.10
C VAL A 150 12.78 17.57 5.09
N VAL A 151 13.21 16.72 6.03
CA VAL A 151 14.64 16.42 6.23
C VAL A 151 15.07 15.22 5.41
N VAL A 152 14.20 14.23 5.21
CA VAL A 152 14.55 13.00 4.50
C VAL A 152 14.04 13.05 3.06
N LYS A 153 12.74 13.27 2.88
CA LYS A 153 12.09 13.07 1.59
C LYS A 153 12.31 14.20 0.61
N LEU A 154 12.17 15.48 1.00
CA LEU A 154 12.41 16.58 0.06
C LEU A 154 13.83 16.57 -0.55
N PRO A 155 14.91 16.36 0.24
CA PRO A 155 16.24 16.23 -0.34
C PRO A 155 16.38 15.01 -1.27
N GLN A 156 15.83 13.86 -0.87
CA GLN A 156 15.84 12.64 -1.69
C GLN A 156 15.13 12.87 -3.03
N GLU A 157 13.95 13.47 -3.01
CA GLU A 157 13.10 13.68 -4.19
C GLU A 157 13.68 14.78 -5.10
N TRP A 158 14.31 15.80 -4.50
CA TRP A 158 15.07 16.79 -5.27
C TRP A 158 16.26 16.14 -5.99
N TRP A 159 17.00 15.28 -5.29
CA TRP A 159 18.14 14.54 -5.87
C TRP A 159 17.71 13.67 -7.06
N LEU A 160 16.64 12.91 -6.89
CA LEU A 160 16.15 11.98 -7.91
C LEU A 160 15.46 12.69 -9.09
N HIS A 161 14.65 13.72 -8.84
CA HIS A 161 13.77 14.29 -9.88
C HIS A 161 14.22 15.64 -10.44
N VAL A 162 14.90 16.46 -9.64
CA VAL A 162 15.44 17.75 -10.09
C VAL A 162 16.88 17.58 -10.57
N ALA A 163 17.74 16.98 -9.75
CA ALA A 163 19.14 16.76 -10.08
C ALA A 163 19.34 15.55 -11.01
N GLN A 164 18.42 14.58 -11.03
CA GLN A 164 18.45 13.38 -11.88
C GLN A 164 19.74 12.56 -11.70
N LEU A 165 20.20 12.49 -10.44
CA LEU A 165 21.42 11.78 -10.09
C LEU A 165 21.06 10.38 -9.59
N ASP A 166 21.54 9.35 -10.30
CA ASP A 166 21.45 7.97 -9.83
C ASP A 166 22.62 7.68 -8.87
N LEU A 167 22.29 7.19 -7.68
CA LEU A 167 23.29 6.84 -6.67
C LEU A 167 24.26 5.75 -7.18
N THR A 168 23.76 4.81 -7.98
CA THR A 168 24.55 3.69 -8.51
C THR A 168 25.60 4.20 -9.49
N ASP A 169 25.19 5.09 -10.39
CA ASP A 169 26.10 5.72 -11.35
C ASP A 169 27.14 6.57 -10.62
N GLU A 170 26.73 7.34 -9.61
CA GLU A 170 27.65 8.15 -8.80
C GLU A 170 28.66 7.29 -8.02
N ILE A 171 28.22 6.19 -7.40
CA ILE A 171 29.11 5.24 -6.72
C ILE A 171 30.10 4.61 -7.71
N SER A 172 29.64 4.28 -8.92
CA SER A 172 30.48 3.70 -9.97
C SER A 172 31.56 4.68 -10.43
N GLY A 173 31.21 5.96 -10.56
CA GLY A 173 32.15 7.03 -10.93
C GLY A 173 33.06 7.46 -9.78
N HIS A 174 32.60 7.32 -8.54
CA HIS A 174 33.25 7.85 -7.34
C HIS A 174 33.18 6.85 -6.18
N GLN A 175 34.05 5.84 -6.18
CA GLN A 175 34.07 4.80 -5.14
C GLN A 175 34.24 5.34 -3.71
N TRP A 176 34.79 6.54 -3.52
CA TRP A 176 34.91 7.20 -2.21
C TRP A 176 33.54 7.55 -1.59
N ILE A 177 32.48 7.68 -2.41
CA ILE A 177 31.09 7.90 -1.95
C ILE A 177 30.64 6.75 -1.04
N LEU A 178 31.03 5.50 -1.33
CA LEU A 178 30.74 4.37 -0.44
C LEU A 178 31.36 4.56 0.93
N GLY A 179 32.62 4.99 0.98
CA GLY A 179 33.31 5.32 2.23
C GLY A 179 32.61 6.44 2.99
N LEU A 180 32.15 7.48 2.28
CA LEU A 180 31.38 8.59 2.86
C LEU A 180 30.04 8.11 3.44
N ILE A 181 29.28 7.30 2.71
CA ILE A 181 27.98 6.76 3.17
C ILE A 181 28.19 5.91 4.43
N VAL A 182 29.19 5.01 4.43
CA VAL A 182 29.51 4.19 5.60
C VAL A 182 29.91 5.06 6.78
N ALA A 183 30.75 6.07 6.57
CA ALA A 183 31.15 7.02 7.61
C ALA A 183 29.96 7.83 8.15
N LEU A 184 29.06 8.28 7.28
CA LEU A 184 27.84 9.01 7.64
C LEU A 184 26.90 8.13 8.46
N LEU A 185 26.63 6.90 8.02
CA LEU A 185 25.80 5.94 8.75
C LEU A 185 26.40 5.58 10.11
N ALA A 186 27.72 5.39 10.18
CA ALA A 186 28.43 5.18 11.44
C ALA A 186 28.33 6.40 12.35
N GLY A 187 28.50 7.61 11.81
CA GLY A 187 28.36 8.87 12.53
C GLY A 187 26.95 9.09 13.08
N ILE A 188 25.93 8.89 12.26
CA ILE A 188 24.52 8.93 12.67
C ILE A 188 24.24 7.89 13.74
N SER A 189 24.78 6.68 13.60
CA SER A 189 24.63 5.61 14.61
C SER A 189 25.25 6.02 15.93
N VAL A 190 26.46 6.58 15.94
CA VAL A 190 27.13 7.08 17.16
C VAL A 190 26.32 8.22 17.78
N LEU A 191 25.85 9.17 16.96
CA LEU A 191 25.02 10.29 17.39
C LEU A 191 23.72 9.81 18.04
N PHE A 192 23.04 8.85 17.39
CA PHE A 192 21.85 8.21 17.92
C PHE A 192 22.13 7.52 19.26
N GLN A 193 23.20 6.73 19.35
CA GLN A 193 23.57 6.01 20.58
C GLN A 193 23.94 6.94 21.74
N ARG A 194 24.56 8.09 21.46
CA ARG A 194 25.01 9.03 22.51
C ARG A 194 24.00 10.11 22.87
N LEU A 195 23.23 10.63 21.90
CA LEU A 195 22.30 11.73 22.14
C LEU A 195 20.85 11.27 22.27
N ILE A 196 20.41 10.31 21.46
CA ILE A 196 18.99 9.95 21.39
C ILE A 196 18.70 8.79 22.35
N ARG A 197 19.44 7.69 22.26
CA ARG A 197 19.21 6.48 23.05
C ARG A 197 19.13 6.71 24.56
N PRO A 198 19.98 7.54 25.20
CA PRO A 198 19.88 7.78 26.65
C PRO A 198 18.64 8.57 27.07
N ARG A 199 17.98 9.25 26.11
CA ARG A 199 16.75 10.04 26.33
C ARG A 199 15.48 9.25 26.00
N LEU A 200 15.61 8.09 25.37
CA LEU A 200 14.47 7.25 25.05
C LEU A 200 13.99 6.52 26.32
N PRO A 201 12.67 6.41 26.54
CA PRO A 201 12.13 5.52 27.55
C PRO A 201 12.65 4.09 27.37
N PRO A 202 12.73 3.28 28.45
CA PRO A 202 13.01 1.87 28.32
C PRO A 202 11.98 1.23 27.38
N ALA A 203 12.42 0.23 26.61
CA ALA A 203 11.53 -0.51 25.72
C ALA A 203 10.44 -1.20 26.56
N ASP A 204 9.17 -1.07 26.15
CA ASP A 204 8.06 -1.71 26.85
C ASP A 204 8.10 -3.24 26.70
N TRP A 205 8.72 -3.73 25.62
CA TRP A 205 8.90 -5.15 25.34
C TRP A 205 10.15 -5.44 24.49
N ASP A 206 10.57 -6.71 24.49
CA ASP A 206 11.53 -7.26 23.52
C ASP A 206 10.96 -7.19 22.10
N TRP A 207 11.81 -7.34 21.08
CA TRP A 207 11.42 -7.25 19.67
C TRP A 207 10.17 -8.08 19.34
N ARG A 208 9.10 -7.39 18.93
CA ARG A 208 7.84 -8.00 18.46
C ARG A 208 7.64 -7.75 16.97
N VAL A 209 7.79 -8.81 16.19
CA VAL A 209 7.63 -8.75 14.73
C VAL A 209 6.15 -8.78 14.33
N ARG A 210 5.35 -9.63 14.96
CA ARG A 210 3.92 -9.77 14.67
C ARG A 210 3.12 -8.65 15.34
N PRO A 211 2.09 -8.09 14.68
CA PRO A 211 1.20 -7.08 15.27
C PRO A 211 0.45 -7.63 16.48
N GLU A 212 -0.10 -6.73 17.28
CA GLU A 212 -1.01 -7.08 18.37
C GLU A 212 -2.19 -7.89 17.81
N PRO A 213 -2.72 -8.85 18.59
CA PRO A 213 -3.89 -9.61 18.17
C PRO A 213 -5.07 -8.67 17.90
N LEU A 214 -6.00 -9.16 17.07
CA LEU A 214 -7.26 -8.47 16.88
C LEU A 214 -8.05 -8.48 18.21
N PRO A 215 -8.90 -7.47 18.48
CA PRO A 215 -9.79 -7.51 19.63
C PRO A 215 -10.70 -8.74 19.57
N GLU A 216 -10.87 -9.44 20.69
CA GLU A 216 -11.63 -10.70 20.77
C GLU A 216 -13.08 -10.56 20.31
N GLU A 217 -13.66 -9.36 20.34
CA GLU A 217 -15.04 -9.12 19.92
C GLU A 217 -15.21 -8.92 18.40
N ILE A 218 -14.10 -8.86 17.65
CA ILE A 218 -14.12 -8.60 16.20
C ILE A 218 -12.98 -9.31 15.45
N ASP A 219 -12.42 -10.37 16.05
CA ASP A 219 -11.33 -11.12 15.45
C ASP A 219 -11.82 -12.13 14.40
N GLU A 220 -13.08 -12.56 14.50
CA GLU A 220 -13.66 -13.50 13.57
C GLU A 220 -14.34 -12.85 12.35
N PRO A 221 -14.28 -13.49 11.16
CA PRO A 221 -14.96 -13.05 9.95
C PRO A 221 -16.46 -12.78 10.12
N HIS A 222 -17.15 -13.61 10.90
CA HIS A 222 -18.59 -13.52 11.07
C HIS A 222 -18.99 -12.33 11.96
N GLU A 223 -18.16 -12.00 12.96
CA GLU A 223 -18.31 -10.83 13.83
C GLU A 223 -18.07 -9.55 13.05
N GLN A 224 -17.04 -9.53 12.20
CA GLN A 224 -16.76 -8.41 11.30
C GLN A 224 -17.94 -8.16 10.34
N ASP A 225 -18.51 -9.22 9.76
CA ASP A 225 -19.67 -9.11 8.86
C ASP A 225 -20.91 -8.62 9.63
N ALA A 226 -21.16 -9.14 10.84
CA ALA A 226 -22.24 -8.67 11.71
C ALA A 226 -22.06 -7.19 12.10
N TRP A 227 -20.84 -6.78 12.45
CA TRP A 227 -20.51 -5.39 12.74
C TRP A 227 -20.84 -4.47 11.56
N ARG A 228 -20.48 -4.89 10.34
CA ARG A 228 -20.81 -4.14 9.12
C ARG A 228 -22.31 -4.02 8.89
N THR A 229 -23.10 -5.06 9.16
CA THR A 229 -24.56 -4.94 9.00
C THR A 229 -25.18 -3.88 9.92
N ARG A 230 -24.55 -3.63 11.07
CA ARG A 230 -25.01 -2.66 12.08
C ARG A 230 -24.53 -1.23 11.80
N TYR A 231 -23.29 -1.06 11.36
CA TYR A 231 -22.63 0.25 11.28
C TYR A 231 -22.33 0.74 9.86
N ASP A 232 -22.50 -0.10 8.84
CA ASP A 232 -22.19 0.25 7.45
C ASP A 232 -23.45 0.32 6.58
N ALA A 233 -23.37 1.12 5.52
CA ALA A 233 -24.42 1.31 4.53
C ALA A 233 -23.79 1.35 3.14
N VAL A 234 -24.60 1.09 2.10
CA VAL A 234 -24.13 1.21 0.71
C VAL A 234 -23.66 2.64 0.45
N TRP A 235 -24.47 3.62 0.86
CA TRP A 235 -24.13 5.04 0.82
C TRP A 235 -23.50 5.46 2.15
N SER A 236 -22.21 5.19 2.29
CA SER A 236 -21.44 5.57 3.47
C SER A 236 -20.12 6.21 3.06
N TRP A 237 -19.52 6.95 3.99
CA TRP A 237 -18.16 7.46 3.81
C TRP A 237 -17.15 6.32 3.56
N ASN A 238 -17.44 5.13 4.10
CA ASN A 238 -16.63 3.93 3.89
C ASN A 238 -16.65 3.48 2.42
N THR A 239 -17.83 3.43 1.79
CA THR A 239 -17.96 3.11 0.37
C THR A 239 -17.32 4.19 -0.50
N PHE A 240 -17.48 5.46 -0.15
CA PHE A 240 -16.84 6.58 -0.87
C PHE A 240 -15.32 6.49 -0.83
N GLU A 241 -14.73 6.31 0.36
CA GLU A 241 -13.28 6.18 0.51
C GLU A 241 -12.73 4.99 -0.26
N LYS A 242 -13.43 3.84 -0.23
CA LYS A 242 -13.06 2.66 -1.00
C LYS A 242 -13.14 2.92 -2.51
N ALA A 243 -14.16 3.63 -2.97
CA ALA A 243 -14.30 4.03 -4.37
C ALA A 243 -13.18 4.97 -4.79
N LEU A 244 -12.83 5.95 -3.95
CA LEU A 244 -11.72 6.86 -4.19
C LEU A 244 -10.38 6.11 -4.24
N LEU A 245 -10.11 5.25 -3.26
CA LEU A 245 -8.92 4.41 -3.20
C LEU A 245 -8.76 3.61 -4.50
N LEU A 246 -9.80 2.84 -4.86
CA LEU A 246 -9.73 2.00 -6.04
C LEU A 246 -9.66 2.81 -7.33
N SER A 247 -10.36 3.95 -7.42
CA SER A 247 -10.29 4.79 -8.62
C SER A 247 -8.89 5.34 -8.81
N LEU A 248 -8.24 5.81 -7.73
CA LEU A 248 -6.88 6.31 -7.79
C LEU A 248 -5.88 5.18 -8.14
N VAL A 249 -5.97 4.02 -7.47
CA VAL A 249 -5.09 2.88 -7.75
C VAL A 249 -5.28 2.39 -9.19
N CYS A 250 -6.52 2.07 -9.59
CA CYS A 250 -6.83 1.67 -10.97
C CYS A 250 -6.41 2.74 -11.98
N GLY A 251 -6.62 4.02 -11.66
CA GLY A 251 -6.22 5.14 -12.51
C GLY A 251 -4.73 5.18 -12.78
N VAL A 252 -3.91 4.99 -11.76
CA VAL A 252 -2.45 4.93 -11.92
C VAL A 252 -2.06 3.71 -12.77
N PHE A 253 -2.62 2.54 -12.48
CA PHE A 253 -2.37 1.32 -13.27
C PHE A 253 -2.84 1.43 -14.73
N GLY A 254 -3.96 2.10 -15.00
CA GLY A 254 -4.50 2.29 -16.34
C GLY A 254 -3.62 3.14 -17.24
N GLN A 255 -2.81 4.05 -16.67
CA GLN A 255 -1.82 4.81 -17.44
C GLN A 255 -0.54 4.01 -17.71
N MET A 256 -0.33 2.90 -16.99
CA MET A 256 0.89 2.08 -17.06
C MET A 256 0.75 0.85 -17.95
N LEU A 257 -0.48 0.42 -18.25
CA LEU A 257 -0.75 -0.71 -19.13
C LEU A 257 -0.66 -0.25 -20.60
N PRO A 258 0.31 -0.76 -21.37
CA PRO A 258 0.55 -0.31 -22.75
C PRO A 258 -0.61 -0.63 -23.70
N ASP A 259 -1.43 -1.64 -23.37
CA ASP A 259 -2.55 -2.10 -24.20
C ASP A 259 -3.92 -1.55 -23.71
N PHE A 260 -3.94 -0.73 -22.65
CA PHE A 260 -5.20 -0.17 -22.15
C PHE A 260 -5.72 0.94 -23.08
N THR A 261 -6.78 0.62 -23.82
CA THR A 261 -7.42 1.54 -24.79
C THR A 261 -8.58 2.36 -24.21
N GLY A 262 -8.97 2.10 -22.97
CA GLY A 262 -10.11 2.74 -22.32
C GLY A 262 -9.86 4.18 -21.88
N SER A 263 -10.90 5.00 -21.79
CA SER A 263 -10.77 6.34 -21.22
C SER A 263 -10.65 6.29 -19.68
N THR A 264 -9.90 7.21 -19.08
CA THR A 264 -9.77 7.31 -17.61
C THR A 264 -11.12 7.50 -16.92
N THR A 265 -12.05 8.20 -17.57
CA THR A 265 -13.41 8.43 -17.07
C THR A 265 -14.23 7.14 -17.05
N GLU A 266 -14.12 6.30 -18.09
CA GLU A 266 -14.76 4.99 -18.12
C GLU A 266 -14.20 4.05 -17.07
N LEU A 267 -12.88 4.07 -16.85
CA LEU A 267 -12.24 3.31 -15.78
C LEU A 267 -12.79 3.72 -14.40
N PHE A 268 -12.87 5.02 -14.12
CA PHE A 268 -13.39 5.53 -12.85
C PHE A 268 -14.87 5.20 -12.67
N ALA A 269 -15.68 5.32 -13.73
CA ALA A 269 -17.08 4.93 -13.70
C ALA A 269 -17.24 3.43 -13.44
N GLY A 270 -16.48 2.58 -14.14
CA GLY A 270 -16.48 1.13 -13.95
C GLY A 270 -16.08 0.72 -12.53
N VAL A 271 -15.02 1.32 -12.00
CA VAL A 271 -14.57 1.10 -10.62
C VAL A 271 -15.63 1.54 -9.61
N ALA A 272 -16.22 2.73 -9.77
CA ALA A 272 -17.25 3.23 -8.86
C ALA A 272 -18.48 2.30 -8.85
N VAL A 273 -18.95 1.86 -10.03
CA VAL A 273 -20.05 0.90 -10.15
C VAL A 273 -19.68 -0.42 -9.49
N ALA A 274 -18.50 -0.97 -9.78
CA ALA A 274 -18.04 -2.23 -9.18
C ALA A 274 -17.98 -2.12 -7.64
N VAL A 275 -17.51 -1.01 -7.09
CA VAL A 275 -17.43 -0.78 -5.64
C VAL A 275 -18.81 -0.71 -5.00
N VAL A 276 -19.74 0.04 -5.59
CA VAL A 276 -21.11 0.17 -5.08
C VAL A 276 -21.84 -1.18 -5.15
N MET A 277 -21.70 -1.91 -6.25
CA MET A 277 -22.27 -3.24 -6.42
C MET A 277 -21.70 -4.23 -5.40
N ASN A 278 -20.37 -4.23 -5.20
CA ASN A 278 -19.72 -5.06 -4.19
C ASN A 278 -20.20 -4.72 -2.78
N ALA A 279 -20.36 -3.43 -2.45
CA ALA A 279 -20.87 -3.01 -1.15
C ALA A 279 -22.32 -3.48 -0.95
N ALA A 280 -23.19 -3.30 -1.95
CA ALA A 280 -24.58 -3.73 -1.90
C ALA A 280 -24.71 -5.25 -1.74
N ILE A 281 -23.97 -6.03 -2.55
CA ILE A 281 -24.00 -7.50 -2.51
C ILE A 281 -23.43 -8.01 -1.19
N SER A 282 -22.29 -7.47 -0.74
CA SER A 282 -21.67 -7.91 0.52
C SER A 282 -22.58 -7.63 1.72
N LEU A 283 -23.24 -6.46 1.77
CA LEU A 283 -24.21 -6.14 2.82
C LEU A 283 -25.47 -6.99 2.73
N ALA A 284 -25.97 -7.28 1.52
CA ALA A 284 -27.14 -8.16 1.34
C ALA A 284 -26.86 -9.60 1.78
N VAL A 285 -25.67 -10.12 1.47
CA VAL A 285 -25.22 -11.45 1.90
C VAL A 285 -25.03 -11.50 3.41
N ALA A 286 -24.37 -10.48 4.00
CA ALA A 286 -24.17 -10.40 5.44
C ALA A 286 -25.51 -10.32 6.22
N ARG A 287 -26.51 -9.59 5.70
CA ARG A 287 -27.87 -9.53 6.29
C ARG A 287 -28.61 -10.86 6.27
N ARG A 288 -28.20 -11.81 5.43
CA ARG A 288 -28.73 -13.18 5.39
C ARG A 288 -27.95 -14.14 6.29
N ASN A 289 -27.05 -13.63 7.15
CA ASN A 289 -26.16 -14.39 8.02
C ASN A 289 -25.25 -15.37 7.26
N TRP A 290 -24.92 -15.06 6.00
CA TRP A 290 -23.97 -15.84 5.21
C TRP A 290 -22.60 -15.19 5.30
N THR A 291 -21.63 -15.90 5.87
CA THR A 291 -20.28 -15.36 6.11
C THR A 291 -19.22 -16.34 5.63
N ILE A 292 -18.29 -15.88 4.81
CA ILE A 292 -17.20 -16.72 4.28
C ILE A 292 -16.00 -16.63 5.24
N ARG A 293 -15.72 -17.72 5.98
CA ARG A 293 -14.66 -17.73 7.00
C ARG A 293 -13.25 -17.49 6.43
N SER A 294 -12.93 -18.06 5.28
CA SER A 294 -11.61 -17.89 4.68
C SER A 294 -11.53 -16.59 3.87
N THR A 295 -10.54 -15.75 4.16
CA THR A 295 -10.23 -14.55 3.36
C THR A 295 -9.94 -14.90 1.90
N GLY A 296 -9.28 -16.03 1.64
CA GLY A 296 -9.00 -16.50 0.29
C GLY A 296 -10.26 -16.88 -0.48
N LEU A 297 -11.20 -17.59 0.17
CA LEU A 297 -12.50 -17.91 -0.43
C LEU A 297 -13.35 -16.65 -0.63
N ALA A 298 -13.29 -15.68 0.29
CA ALA A 298 -14.00 -14.41 0.15
C ALA A 298 -13.48 -13.63 -1.07
N PHE A 299 -12.16 -13.59 -1.24
CA PHE A 299 -11.51 -13.02 -2.42
C PHE A 299 -11.93 -13.74 -3.71
N ALA A 300 -11.85 -15.08 -3.75
CA ALA A 300 -12.19 -15.86 -4.94
C ALA A 300 -13.67 -15.69 -5.34
N THR A 301 -14.57 -15.70 -4.35
CA THR A 301 -16.00 -15.46 -4.57
C THR A 301 -16.25 -14.07 -5.13
N ARG A 302 -15.55 -13.06 -4.59
CA ARG A 302 -15.67 -11.69 -5.07
C ARG A 302 -15.09 -11.51 -6.48
N LEU A 303 -13.98 -12.18 -6.80
CA LEU A 303 -13.41 -12.18 -8.13
C LEU A 303 -14.38 -12.79 -9.14
N LEU A 304 -14.95 -13.97 -8.84
CA LEU A 304 -15.95 -14.60 -9.69
C LEU A 304 -17.18 -13.71 -9.89
N LEU A 305 -17.66 -13.08 -8.82
CA LEU A 305 -18.77 -12.12 -8.88
C LEU A 305 -18.43 -10.93 -9.80
N ASN A 306 -17.25 -10.33 -9.61
CA ASN A 306 -16.81 -9.18 -10.39
C ASN A 306 -16.61 -9.52 -11.87
N VAL A 307 -16.08 -10.72 -12.17
CA VAL A 307 -15.99 -11.23 -13.55
C VAL A 307 -17.38 -11.40 -14.15
N ALA A 308 -18.32 -12.02 -13.43
CA ALA A 308 -19.69 -12.18 -13.91
C ALA A 308 -20.39 -10.84 -14.15
N LEU A 309 -20.24 -9.88 -13.23
CA LEU A 309 -20.80 -8.53 -13.37
C LEU A 309 -20.20 -7.80 -14.59
N ALA A 310 -18.89 -7.92 -14.79
CA ALA A 310 -18.22 -7.32 -15.94
C ALA A 310 -18.66 -7.96 -17.26
N THR A 311 -18.73 -9.29 -17.35
CA THR A 311 -19.24 -9.98 -18.55
C THR A 311 -20.68 -9.60 -18.88
N ILE A 312 -21.55 -9.49 -17.86
CA ILE A 312 -22.94 -9.04 -18.05
C ILE A 312 -22.97 -7.58 -18.52
N GLY A 313 -22.15 -6.70 -17.93
CA GLY A 313 -22.05 -5.30 -18.32
C GLY A 313 -21.60 -5.14 -19.77
N ASP A 314 -20.58 -5.88 -20.18
CA ASP A 314 -20.06 -5.86 -21.55
C ASP A 314 -21.08 -6.37 -22.56
N TRP A 315 -21.78 -7.45 -22.23
CA TRP A 315 -22.88 -7.96 -23.04
C TRP A 315 -24.01 -6.93 -23.21
N LEU A 316 -24.40 -6.24 -22.12
CA LEU A 316 -25.44 -5.20 -22.16
C LEU A 316 -25.03 -3.96 -22.96
N LEU A 317 -23.74 -3.60 -22.92
CA LEU A 317 -23.21 -2.40 -23.57
C LEU A 317 -22.70 -2.66 -24.99
N GLY A 318 -22.71 -3.91 -25.47
CA GLY A 318 -22.17 -4.29 -26.78
C GLY A 318 -20.66 -4.06 -26.89
N ARG A 319 -19.93 -4.16 -25.78
CA ARG A 319 -18.48 -3.95 -25.69
C ARG A 319 -17.74 -5.29 -25.67
N GLN A 320 -16.47 -5.26 -26.04
CA GLN A 320 -15.61 -6.43 -25.99
C GLN A 320 -14.54 -6.23 -24.90
N MET A 321 -14.48 -7.14 -23.95
CA MET A 321 -13.49 -7.09 -22.86
C MET A 321 -12.09 -7.31 -23.42
N ASP A 322 -11.16 -6.41 -23.12
CA ASP A 322 -9.73 -6.71 -23.18
C ASP A 322 -9.43 -7.70 -22.04
N GLY A 323 -9.24 -8.97 -22.42
CA GLY A 323 -9.35 -10.10 -21.48
C GLY A 323 -8.37 -10.04 -20.31
N TYR A 324 -7.07 -9.80 -20.58
CA TYR A 324 -6.03 -9.83 -19.55
C TYR A 324 -6.07 -8.60 -18.63
N ASP A 325 -6.16 -7.41 -19.21
CA ASP A 325 -6.17 -6.15 -18.46
C ASP A 325 -7.41 -6.04 -17.58
N THR A 326 -8.57 -6.44 -18.11
CA THR A 326 -9.80 -6.44 -17.32
C THR A 326 -9.69 -7.43 -16.17
N LEU A 327 -9.21 -8.65 -16.41
CA LEU A 327 -9.02 -9.63 -15.34
C LEU A 327 -8.04 -9.13 -14.27
N PHE A 328 -6.97 -8.43 -14.67
CA PHE A 328 -6.03 -7.80 -13.76
C PHE A 328 -6.70 -6.76 -12.86
N PHE A 329 -7.46 -5.81 -13.44
CA PHE A 329 -8.19 -4.81 -12.66
C PHE A 329 -9.24 -5.44 -11.74
N LEU A 330 -10.00 -6.43 -12.23
CA LEU A 330 -10.98 -7.14 -11.41
C LEU A 330 -10.32 -7.90 -10.27
N THR A 331 -9.14 -8.46 -10.48
CA THR A 331 -8.33 -9.12 -9.43
C THR A 331 -7.95 -8.10 -8.36
N MET A 332 -7.41 -6.96 -8.76
CA MET A 332 -6.98 -5.91 -7.84
C MET A 332 -8.17 -5.30 -7.06
N ILE A 333 -9.27 -4.99 -7.73
CA ILE A 333 -10.52 -4.51 -7.12
C ILE A 333 -11.01 -5.54 -6.10
N SER A 334 -11.06 -6.81 -6.48
CA SER A 334 -11.52 -7.90 -5.59
C SER A 334 -10.63 -8.04 -4.37
N LEU A 335 -9.31 -7.97 -4.54
CA LEU A 335 -8.35 -8.10 -3.45
C LEU A 335 -8.47 -6.92 -2.47
N ILE A 336 -8.30 -5.69 -2.95
CA ILE A 336 -8.32 -4.47 -2.12
C ILE A 336 -9.66 -4.34 -1.40
N THR A 337 -10.79 -4.55 -2.09
CA THR A 337 -12.09 -4.51 -1.43
C THR A 337 -12.24 -5.59 -0.37
N THR A 338 -11.71 -6.81 -0.59
CA THR A 338 -11.85 -7.92 0.37
C THR A 338 -11.08 -7.62 1.65
N LEU A 339 -9.84 -7.16 1.51
CA LEU A 339 -8.99 -6.79 2.64
C LEU A 339 -9.56 -5.59 3.39
N HIS A 340 -9.99 -4.55 2.67
CA HIS A 340 -10.61 -3.38 3.28
C HIS A 340 -11.89 -3.75 4.05
N ASP A 341 -12.75 -4.58 3.48
CA ASP A 341 -13.99 -5.03 4.12
C ASP A 341 -13.76 -5.85 5.39
N ARG A 342 -12.67 -6.61 5.43
CA ARG A 342 -12.27 -7.39 6.61
C ARG A 342 -11.67 -6.52 7.72
N TRP A 343 -10.85 -5.53 7.36
CA TRP A 343 -10.04 -4.82 8.34
C TRP A 343 -10.63 -3.48 8.79
N ARG A 344 -11.48 -2.86 7.98
CA ARG A 344 -12.18 -1.62 8.38
C ARG A 344 -13.02 -1.78 9.66
N PRO A 345 -13.80 -2.87 9.86
CA PRO A 345 -14.57 -3.07 11.09
C PRO A 345 -13.70 -3.04 12.34
N VAL A 346 -12.51 -3.67 12.28
CA VAL A 346 -11.54 -3.71 13.37
C VAL A 346 -11.08 -2.30 13.76
N HIS A 347 -10.68 -1.49 12.78
CA HIS A 347 -10.31 -0.10 13.03
C HIS A 347 -11.46 0.70 13.65
N HIS A 348 -12.67 0.55 13.10
CA HIS A 348 -13.85 1.25 13.61
C HIS A 348 -14.17 0.87 15.06
N TYR A 349 -14.04 -0.42 15.40
CA TYR A 349 -14.20 -0.91 16.76
C TYR A 349 -13.18 -0.27 17.71
N ARG A 350 -11.88 -0.31 17.36
CA ARG A 350 -10.80 0.30 18.15
C ARG A 350 -11.01 1.79 18.39
N ARG A 351 -11.47 2.51 17.37
CA ARG A 351 -11.75 3.95 17.49
C ARG A 351 -12.86 4.21 18.50
N LEU A 352 -13.95 3.43 18.47
CA LEU A 352 -15.07 3.61 19.39
C LEU A 352 -14.68 3.25 20.83
N THR A 353 -13.95 2.16 21.03
CA THR A 353 -13.50 1.75 22.36
C THR A 353 -12.49 2.72 22.96
N ALA A 354 -11.60 3.29 22.16
CA ALA A 354 -10.66 4.33 22.59
C ALA A 354 -11.35 5.65 23.00
N THR A 355 -12.56 5.92 22.52
CA THR A 355 -13.36 7.09 22.94
C THR A 355 -14.29 6.82 24.12
N ALA A 356 -14.54 5.53 24.43
CA ALA A 356 -15.48 5.12 25.47
C ALA A 356 -14.83 4.84 26.83
N GLY A 357 -13.52 4.61 26.85
CA GLY A 357 -12.69 4.56 28.07
C GLY A 357 -11.94 5.87 28.28
#